data_AF-A0A1F6SEP5-F1
#
_entry.id   AF-A0A1F6SEP5-F1
#
_cell.length_a   1.000
_cell.length_b   1.000
_cell.length_c   1.000
_cell.angle_alpha   90.00
_cell.angle_beta   90.00
_cell.angle_gamma   90.00
#
_symmetry.space_group_name_H-M   'P 1'
#
loop_
_entity.id
_entity.type
_entity.pdbx_description
1 polymer ?
#
loop_
_entity_poly.entity_id
_entity_poly.type
_entity_poly.pdbx_seq_one_letter_code
_entity_poly.pdbx_strand_id
1 'polypeptide(L)'
;MRIKFIVLILIIVFVGIFYMTNPSSILEKIFNTKSGADSNRVIVSSSKPTPVPKTSASAITSPPSSMVGINTHPEVYGAGADPDIITLGPKLGSHPDWTPYPTKHSNEFELAHGTPLLAPIDMVFVGFQNNNAKYDFLNDKNGAGKQKITPANDLMLVFESAMPDWPGMLIKIYHLYSSPLLRGHYQNPNCGESENPGEGVQTKGHLAAAFSDGVTVEKGNVNACEPLLGYKVKRGESIGFAGSVGKHSFASFAFKVSDTSISPIVKEGNPYLHWVQPSSFFYWKCYSPDASFPSGVLAYPFECDGYQLPVKQRDVNFKYQ
;
A
#
# COMPACT_ATOMS: atom_id res chain seq x y z
N MET A 1 -20.05 -63.65 -23.38
CA MET A 1 -21.15 -63.44 -22.41
C MET A 1 -21.23 -61.94 -22.15
N ARG A 2 -22.30 -61.31 -22.63
CA ARG A 2 -22.62 -59.88 -22.45
C ARG A 2 -23.24 -59.68 -21.06
N ILE A 3 -23.08 -58.50 -20.47
CA ILE A 3 -24.10 -57.57 -19.91
C ILE A 3 -23.29 -56.47 -19.17
N LYS A 4 -23.20 -55.18 -19.52
CA LYS A 4 -24.12 -54.05 -19.84
C LYS A 4 -24.45 -53.14 -18.62
N PHE A 5 -24.12 -51.85 -18.79
CA PHE A 5 -24.54 -50.62 -18.08
C PHE A 5 -24.04 -50.46 -16.62
N ILE A 6 -23.57 -49.29 -16.16
CA ILE A 6 -24.22 -47.97 -16.20
C ILE A 6 -23.18 -46.85 -16.33
N VAL A 7 -23.48 -45.90 -17.23
CA VAL A 7 -22.89 -44.57 -17.33
C VAL A 7 -23.43 -43.74 -16.16
N LEU A 8 -22.55 -43.17 -15.32
CA LEU A 8 -22.93 -42.12 -14.38
C LEU A 8 -22.20 -40.83 -14.73
N ILE A 9 -22.92 -39.97 -15.44
CA ILE A 9 -22.61 -38.54 -15.57
C ILE A 9 -22.80 -37.94 -14.18
N LEU A 10 -21.72 -37.48 -13.56
CA LEU A 10 -21.76 -36.60 -12.39
C LEU A 10 -21.18 -35.26 -12.80
N ILE A 11 -22.08 -34.42 -13.31
CA ILE A 11 -21.93 -32.97 -13.27
C ILE A 11 -22.01 -32.59 -11.79
N ILE A 12 -20.87 -32.32 -11.16
CA ILE A 12 -20.83 -31.48 -9.97
C ILE A 12 -19.98 -30.26 -10.31
N VAL A 13 -20.70 -29.17 -10.55
CA VAL A 13 -20.22 -27.81 -10.47
C VAL A 13 -19.75 -27.58 -9.03
N PHE A 14 -18.45 -27.70 -8.77
CA PHE A 14 -17.81 -27.07 -7.62
C PHE A 14 -17.04 -25.84 -8.10
N VAL A 15 -17.83 -24.81 -8.42
CA VAL A 15 -17.39 -23.43 -8.29
C VAL A 15 -17.38 -23.14 -6.81
N GLY A 16 -16.20 -22.86 -6.25
CA GLY A 16 -16.13 -22.16 -4.97
C GLY A 16 -15.05 -22.65 -4.03
N ILE A 17 -14.03 -21.81 -3.89
CA ILE A 17 -13.47 -21.37 -2.61
C ILE A 17 -12.59 -22.43 -1.94
N PHE A 18 -11.28 -22.19 -1.87
CA PHE A 18 -10.55 -22.14 -0.59
C PHE A 18 -9.13 -21.57 -0.80
N TYR A 19 -8.96 -20.31 -0.38
CA TYR A 19 -7.78 -19.64 0.18
C TYR A 19 -6.42 -19.76 -0.55
N MET A 20 -6.18 -18.78 -1.43
CA MET A 20 -4.84 -18.22 -1.60
C MET A 20 -4.47 -17.47 -0.31
N THR A 21 -3.40 -17.88 0.38
CA THR A 21 -2.78 -17.03 1.40
C THR A 21 -2.03 -15.92 0.67
N ASN A 22 -2.74 -14.81 0.44
CA ASN A 22 -2.15 -13.53 0.09
C ASN A 22 -1.55 -12.86 1.33
N PRO A 23 -0.46 -12.10 1.20
CA PRO A 23 0.02 -11.20 2.26
C PRO A 23 -1.01 -10.10 2.63
N SER A 24 -2.05 -9.87 1.81
CA SER A 24 -3.21 -9.03 2.17
C SER A 24 -4.18 -9.66 3.19
N SER A 25 -4.04 -10.96 3.51
CA SER A 25 -5.02 -11.71 4.32
C SER A 25 -5.06 -11.30 5.79
N ILE A 26 -4.00 -10.67 6.32
CA ILE A 26 -3.95 -10.26 7.73
C ILE A 26 -4.72 -8.96 7.96
N LEU A 27 -4.71 -8.02 7.01
CA LEU A 27 -5.59 -6.85 7.08
C LEU A 27 -7.05 -7.27 6.99
N GLU A 28 -7.42 -8.10 6.02
CA GLU A 28 -8.79 -8.61 5.95
C GLU A 28 -9.17 -9.38 7.21
N LYS A 29 -8.27 -10.15 7.83
CA LYS A 29 -8.52 -10.74 9.14
C LYS A 29 -8.73 -9.65 10.20
N ILE A 30 -7.86 -8.64 10.32
CA ILE A 30 -8.02 -7.54 11.28
C ILE A 30 -9.38 -6.83 11.10
N PHE A 31 -9.85 -6.65 9.86
CA PHE A 31 -11.14 -6.04 9.55
C PHE A 31 -12.35 -6.99 9.67
N ASN A 32 -12.18 -8.30 9.46
CA ASN A 32 -13.27 -9.30 9.47
C ASN A 32 -13.35 -10.15 10.75
N THR A 33 -12.39 -10.06 11.68
CA THR A 33 -12.47 -10.82 12.93
C THR A 33 -13.56 -10.21 13.81
N LYS A 34 -14.69 -10.89 13.94
CA LYS A 34 -15.58 -10.73 15.11
C LYS A 34 -14.86 -11.32 16.32
N SER A 35 -13.89 -10.63 16.91
CA SER A 35 -13.29 -11.08 18.18
C SER A 35 -13.90 -10.31 19.34
N GLY A 36 -14.52 -11.06 20.26
CA GLY A 36 -14.68 -10.59 21.62
C GLY A 36 -13.30 -10.24 22.20
N ALA A 37 -13.27 -9.11 22.92
CA ALA A 37 -12.13 -8.49 23.59
C ALA A 37 -11.06 -7.81 22.68
N ASP A 38 -10.92 -6.49 22.90
CA ASP A 38 -9.78 -5.61 22.53
C ASP A 38 -9.56 -5.16 21.07
N SER A 39 -10.56 -4.55 20.44
CA SER A 39 -10.29 -3.57 19.37
C SER A 39 -11.21 -2.35 19.48
N ASN A 40 -10.65 -1.21 19.90
CA ASN A 40 -11.31 0.10 19.87
C ASN A 40 -11.33 0.62 18.44
N ARG A 41 -12.16 0.02 17.60
CA ARG A 41 -12.36 0.45 16.22
C ARG A 41 -13.29 1.65 16.18
N VAL A 42 -12.84 2.76 15.60
CA VAL A 42 -13.66 3.97 15.41
C VAL A 42 -13.79 4.29 13.94
N ILE A 43 -15.03 4.48 13.50
CA ILE A 43 -15.38 4.95 12.14
C ILE A 43 -15.39 6.48 12.18
N VAL A 44 -14.57 7.11 11.34
CA VAL A 44 -14.58 8.57 11.18
C VAL A 44 -15.81 8.97 10.36
N SER A 45 -16.66 9.84 10.92
CA SER A 45 -17.84 10.39 10.24
C SER A 45 -17.41 11.28 9.06
N SER A 46 -17.89 11.01 7.85
CA SER A 46 -17.55 11.82 6.68
C SER A 46 -18.53 12.99 6.49
N SER A 47 -18.05 14.23 6.63
CA SER A 47 -18.68 15.39 5.99
C SER A 47 -18.59 15.25 4.46
N LYS A 48 -19.45 15.96 3.72
CA LYS A 48 -19.39 16.01 2.24
C LYS A 48 -17.94 16.27 1.81
N PRO A 49 -17.35 15.40 0.95
CA PRO A 49 -15.93 15.46 0.64
C PRO A 49 -15.61 16.76 -0.11
N THR A 50 -14.40 17.27 0.09
CA THR A 50 -13.80 18.19 -0.88
C THR A 50 -13.29 17.33 -2.03
N PRO A 51 -13.81 17.44 -3.25
CA PRO A 51 -13.33 16.65 -4.38
C PRO A 51 -11.96 17.15 -4.84
N VAL A 52 -11.27 16.33 -5.64
CA VAL A 52 -10.05 16.74 -6.32
C VAL A 52 -10.30 18.02 -7.14
N PRO A 53 -9.53 19.09 -6.91
CA PRO A 53 -9.62 20.30 -7.72
C PRO A 53 -9.40 20.02 -9.20
N LYS A 54 -10.16 20.70 -10.07
CA LYS A 54 -9.97 20.60 -11.53
C LYS A 54 -8.59 21.06 -12.01
N THR A 55 -7.85 21.78 -11.17
CA THR A 55 -6.49 22.25 -11.42
C THR A 55 -5.42 21.18 -11.14
N SER A 56 -5.73 20.12 -10.40
CA SER A 56 -4.81 19.02 -10.15
C SER A 56 -4.53 18.27 -11.45
N ALA A 57 -3.31 17.80 -11.71
CA ALA A 57 -3.01 17.00 -12.88
C ALA A 57 -3.26 15.51 -12.64
N SER A 58 -4.09 14.86 -13.47
CA SER A 58 -4.41 13.42 -13.38
C SER A 58 -5.25 12.94 -14.57
N ALA A 59 -5.58 11.65 -14.58
CA ALA A 59 -6.50 11.07 -15.56
C ALA A 59 -7.96 11.58 -15.45
N ILE A 60 -8.38 12.14 -14.31
CA ILE A 60 -9.76 12.66 -14.13
C ILE A 60 -9.90 14.16 -14.44
N THR A 61 -8.78 14.88 -14.46
CA THR A 61 -8.74 16.33 -14.63
C THR A 61 -8.15 16.68 -15.99
N SER A 62 -6.81 16.68 -16.10
CA SER A 62 -6.05 16.90 -17.32
C SER A 62 -4.55 16.71 -17.08
N PRO A 63 -3.72 16.54 -18.12
CA PRO A 63 -2.26 16.66 -18.02
C PRO A 63 -1.81 18.04 -17.53
N PRO A 64 -0.58 18.15 -16.96
CA PRO A 64 0.05 19.44 -16.70
C PRO A 64 0.33 20.19 -18.02
N SER A 65 0.49 21.51 -17.95
CA SER A 65 0.75 22.36 -19.13
C SER A 65 2.06 22.03 -19.86
N SER A 66 3.01 21.39 -19.17
CA SER A 66 4.25 20.88 -19.74
C SER A 66 4.45 19.44 -19.29
N MET A 67 4.78 18.57 -20.25
CA MET A 67 5.10 17.15 -20.03
C MET A 67 6.60 16.90 -19.88
N VAL A 68 7.43 17.95 -19.86
CA VAL A 68 8.89 17.80 -19.70
C VAL A 68 9.21 17.19 -18.34
N GLY A 69 9.90 16.04 -18.34
CA GLY A 69 10.28 15.31 -17.13
C GLY A 69 9.11 14.60 -16.43
N ILE A 70 7.96 14.46 -17.09
CA ILE A 70 6.80 13.76 -16.55
C ILE A 70 6.79 12.30 -17.03
N ASN A 71 6.56 11.37 -16.11
CA ASN A 71 6.45 9.93 -16.36
C ASN A 71 7.68 9.33 -17.09
N THR A 72 8.88 9.80 -16.76
CA THR A 72 10.14 9.40 -17.41
C THR A 72 10.73 8.08 -16.94
N HIS A 73 10.18 7.49 -15.87
CA HIS A 73 10.64 6.21 -15.31
C HIS A 73 9.56 5.14 -15.39
N PRO A 74 9.20 4.63 -16.59
CA PRO A 74 8.29 3.50 -16.71
C PRO A 74 8.90 2.17 -16.24
N GLU A 75 10.23 2.05 -16.28
CA GLU A 75 10.98 0.83 -15.99
C GLU A 75 10.89 0.36 -14.54
N VAL A 76 10.55 1.26 -13.62
CA VAL A 76 10.42 0.94 -12.18
C VAL A 76 9.05 0.40 -11.81
N TYR A 77 8.05 0.45 -12.70
CA TYR A 77 6.72 -0.03 -12.35
C TYR A 77 6.68 -1.56 -12.35
N GLY A 78 6.17 -2.15 -11.26
CA GLY A 78 5.90 -3.58 -11.17
C GLY A 78 4.42 -3.90 -11.44
N ALA A 79 3.89 -4.92 -10.77
CA ALA A 79 2.49 -5.32 -10.92
C ALA A 79 1.53 -4.22 -10.41
N GLY A 80 0.49 -3.95 -11.20
CA GLY A 80 -0.56 -2.99 -10.87
C GLY A 80 -1.59 -3.52 -9.89
N ALA A 81 -2.63 -2.73 -9.62
CA ALA A 81 -3.76 -3.18 -8.82
C ALA A 81 -4.67 -4.11 -9.63
N ASP A 82 -5.49 -4.87 -8.91
CA ASP A 82 -6.64 -5.58 -9.44
C ASP A 82 -7.63 -4.58 -10.07
N PRO A 83 -7.93 -4.69 -11.39
CA PRO A 83 -8.87 -3.79 -12.07
C PRO A 83 -10.27 -3.76 -11.44
N ASP A 84 -10.68 -4.82 -10.74
CA ASP A 84 -11.99 -4.90 -10.08
C ASP A 84 -12.04 -4.05 -8.79
N ILE A 85 -10.89 -3.71 -8.21
CA ILE A 85 -10.79 -2.83 -7.04
C ILE A 85 -10.68 -1.35 -7.41
N ILE A 86 -10.21 -1.03 -8.61
CA ILE A 86 -10.06 0.37 -9.03
C ILE A 86 -11.43 0.99 -9.28
N THR A 87 -11.79 2.05 -8.56
CA THR A 87 -13.14 2.67 -8.68
C THR A 87 -13.13 4.08 -9.24
N LEU A 88 -11.96 4.61 -9.60
CA LEU A 88 -11.84 5.93 -10.24
C LEU A 88 -10.66 5.97 -11.21
N GLY A 89 -10.88 6.54 -12.40
CA GLY A 89 -9.88 6.67 -13.45
C GLY A 89 -9.58 5.36 -14.22
N PRO A 90 -8.40 5.26 -14.87
CA PRO A 90 -8.02 4.08 -15.65
C PRO A 90 -7.93 2.82 -14.79
N LYS A 91 -8.49 1.73 -15.31
CA LYS A 91 -8.49 0.42 -14.63
C LYS A 91 -7.17 -0.34 -14.74
N LEU A 92 -6.41 -0.07 -15.79
CA LEU A 92 -5.17 -0.77 -16.11
C LEU A 92 -3.95 0.09 -15.80
N GLY A 93 -2.90 -0.56 -15.31
CA GLY A 93 -1.61 0.04 -14.98
C GLY A 93 -0.62 0.01 -16.14
N SER A 94 0.66 0.22 -15.81
CA SER A 94 1.76 0.24 -16.79
C SER A 94 2.10 -1.16 -17.30
N HIS A 95 1.82 -2.21 -16.52
CA HIS A 95 2.06 -3.62 -16.89
C HIS A 95 0.75 -4.42 -16.78
N PRO A 96 -0.19 -4.27 -17.73
CA PRO A 96 -1.50 -4.93 -17.67
C PRO A 96 -1.41 -6.45 -17.81
N ASP A 97 -0.33 -6.98 -18.40
CA ASP A 97 -0.12 -8.42 -18.57
C ASP A 97 0.37 -9.11 -17.28
N TRP A 98 0.70 -8.34 -16.24
CA TRP A 98 1.14 -8.88 -14.95
C TRP A 98 -0.07 -9.05 -14.05
N THR A 99 -0.61 -10.27 -14.02
CA THR A 99 -1.85 -10.56 -13.30
C THR A 99 -1.73 -10.29 -11.80
N PRO A 100 -2.46 -9.31 -11.26
CA PRO A 100 -2.50 -9.06 -9.82
C PRO A 100 -3.29 -10.16 -9.12
N TYR A 101 -3.01 -10.38 -7.83
CA TYR A 101 -3.89 -11.21 -7.02
C TYR A 101 -5.23 -10.48 -6.74
N PRO A 102 -6.34 -11.21 -6.54
CA PRO A 102 -7.63 -10.60 -6.26
C PRO A 102 -7.56 -9.69 -5.03
N THR A 103 -8.14 -8.49 -5.08
CA THR A 103 -8.11 -7.45 -4.03
C THR A 103 -6.83 -6.61 -3.91
N LYS A 104 -5.83 -6.83 -4.78
CA LYS A 104 -4.64 -5.95 -4.83
C LYS A 104 -5.08 -4.53 -5.20
N HIS A 105 -4.65 -3.54 -4.43
CA HIS A 105 -5.09 -2.14 -4.57
C HIS A 105 -3.91 -1.17 -4.71
N SER A 106 -2.73 -1.69 -5.03
CA SER A 106 -1.49 -0.94 -5.11
C SER A 106 -0.80 -1.15 -6.44
N ASN A 107 0.10 -0.24 -6.76
CA ASN A 107 1.14 -0.45 -7.75
C ASN A 107 2.47 -0.75 -7.07
N GLU A 108 3.22 -1.70 -7.60
CA GLU A 108 4.58 -1.97 -7.16
C GLU A 108 5.58 -1.01 -7.82
N PHE A 109 6.59 -0.61 -7.05
CA PHE A 109 7.81 0.00 -7.55
C PHE A 109 8.95 -0.99 -7.33
N GLU A 110 9.52 -1.49 -8.42
CA GLU A 110 10.65 -2.42 -8.47
C GLU A 110 11.92 -1.69 -8.02
N LEU A 111 12.29 -1.89 -6.76
CA LEU A 111 13.37 -1.17 -6.10
C LEU A 111 14.25 -2.15 -5.33
N ALA A 112 15.57 -1.92 -5.35
CA ALA A 112 16.49 -2.75 -4.59
C ALA A 112 16.20 -2.67 -3.07
N HIS A 113 16.49 -3.75 -2.36
CA HIS A 113 16.25 -3.82 -0.92
C HIS A 113 17.03 -2.72 -0.20
N GLY A 114 16.38 -2.04 0.74
CA GLY A 114 16.98 -0.92 1.46
C GLY A 114 17.03 0.39 0.67
N THR A 115 16.48 0.45 -0.55
CA THR A 115 16.37 1.72 -1.29
C THR A 115 15.54 2.72 -0.48
N PRO A 116 16.02 3.94 -0.23
CA PRO A 116 15.24 4.94 0.48
C PRO A 116 14.01 5.33 -0.34
N LEU A 117 12.87 5.40 0.33
CA LEU A 117 11.61 5.87 -0.24
C LEU A 117 11.36 7.30 0.16
N LEU A 118 10.91 8.10 -0.80
CA LEU A 118 10.64 9.53 -0.64
C LEU A 118 9.13 9.80 -0.59
N ALA A 119 8.74 10.80 0.17
CA ALA A 119 7.38 11.34 0.17
C ALA A 119 7.00 11.90 -1.23
N PRO A 120 5.94 11.39 -1.89
CA PRO A 120 5.50 11.90 -3.19
C PRO A 120 4.96 13.34 -3.13
N ILE A 121 4.42 13.73 -1.97
CA ILE A 121 3.82 15.02 -1.68
C ILE A 121 4.00 15.34 -0.19
N ASP A 122 3.65 16.57 0.19
CA ASP A 122 3.47 16.90 1.60
C ASP A 122 2.30 16.09 2.19
N MET A 123 2.55 15.42 3.30
CA MET A 123 1.59 14.50 3.90
C MET A 123 1.81 14.33 5.41
N VAL A 124 0.81 13.81 6.11
CA VAL A 124 0.82 13.56 7.54
C VAL A 124 0.81 12.06 7.79
N PHE A 125 1.70 11.57 8.65
CA PHE A 125 1.73 10.16 9.05
C PHE A 125 0.56 9.86 10.00
N VAL A 126 -0.41 9.05 9.57
CA VAL A 126 -1.68 8.85 10.30
C VAL A 126 -1.89 7.44 10.84
N GLY A 127 -1.14 6.44 10.36
CA GLY A 127 -1.23 5.09 10.89
C GLY A 127 -0.17 4.14 10.37
N PHE A 128 0.02 3.02 11.06
CA PHE A 128 0.93 1.97 10.64
C PHE A 128 0.46 0.59 11.03
N GLN A 129 1.01 -0.41 10.35
CA GLN A 129 0.99 -1.80 10.76
C GLN A 129 2.39 -2.39 10.60
N ASN A 130 2.98 -2.88 11.68
CA ASN A 130 4.15 -3.74 11.62
C ASN A 130 3.70 -5.20 11.57
N ASN A 131 3.90 -5.83 10.41
CA ASN A 131 3.71 -7.27 10.20
C ASN A 131 4.98 -7.91 9.63
N ASN A 132 6.14 -7.25 9.80
CA ASN A 132 7.42 -7.84 9.45
C ASN A 132 7.59 -9.19 10.16
N ALA A 133 8.05 -10.20 9.42
CA ALA A 133 8.34 -11.52 9.97
C ALA A 133 9.64 -12.07 9.37
N LYS A 134 10.29 -12.98 10.10
CA LYS A 134 11.52 -13.65 9.62
C LYS A 134 11.29 -14.46 8.34
N TYR A 135 10.06 -14.88 8.08
CA TYR A 135 9.68 -15.63 6.89
C TYR A 135 8.17 -15.54 6.64
N ASP A 136 7.75 -15.99 5.46
CA ASP A 136 6.35 -16.26 5.12
C ASP A 136 6.25 -17.58 4.32
N PHE A 137 5.03 -17.97 3.95
CA PHE A 137 4.77 -19.14 3.14
C PHE A 137 4.05 -18.75 1.85
N LEU A 138 4.68 -19.04 0.71
CA LEU A 138 3.99 -19.06 -0.57
C LEU A 138 3.31 -20.41 -0.75
N ASN A 139 2.04 -20.40 -1.16
CA ASN A 139 1.42 -21.61 -1.68
C ASN A 139 2.12 -21.99 -2.99
N ASP A 140 2.46 -23.26 -3.14
CA ASP A 140 2.87 -23.79 -4.44
C ASP A 140 1.74 -23.56 -5.46
N LYS A 141 2.10 -23.22 -6.71
CA LYS A 141 1.15 -22.99 -7.82
C LYS A 141 0.21 -24.17 -8.04
N ASN A 142 0.60 -25.36 -7.57
CA ASN A 142 -0.17 -26.60 -7.68
C ASN A 142 -0.91 -27.00 -6.38
N GLY A 143 -0.90 -26.17 -5.33
CA GLY A 143 -1.59 -26.43 -4.05
C GLY A 143 -1.01 -27.58 -3.21
N ALA A 144 0.13 -28.16 -3.63
CA ALA A 144 0.70 -29.37 -3.03
C ALA A 144 1.62 -29.12 -1.83
N GLY A 145 1.94 -27.86 -1.51
CA GLY A 145 2.79 -27.51 -0.37
C GLY A 145 2.92 -26.00 -0.13
N LYS A 146 3.48 -25.64 1.03
CA LYS A 146 3.85 -24.26 1.39
C LYS A 146 5.36 -24.11 1.28
N GLN A 147 5.84 -23.25 0.39
CA GLN A 147 7.25 -22.89 0.30
C GLN A 147 7.56 -21.75 1.27
N LYS A 148 8.49 -21.98 2.18
CA LYS A 148 9.03 -20.92 3.05
C LYS A 148 9.78 -19.89 2.20
N ILE A 149 9.46 -18.61 2.37
CA ILE A 149 10.15 -17.48 1.75
C ILE A 149 10.74 -16.55 2.81
N THR A 150 11.87 -15.94 2.49
CA THR A 150 12.58 -15.00 3.35
C THR A 150 13.35 -13.99 2.48
N PRO A 151 13.44 -12.71 2.88
CA PRO A 151 12.74 -12.10 4.01
C PRO A 151 11.23 -11.96 3.75
N ALA A 152 10.44 -11.65 4.79
CA ALA A 152 9.03 -11.33 4.68
C ALA A 152 8.78 -9.94 5.28
N ASN A 153 9.25 -8.93 4.54
CA ASN A 153 9.06 -7.55 4.94
C ASN A 153 7.64 -7.10 4.58
N ASP A 154 6.88 -6.71 5.59
CA ASP A 154 5.47 -6.31 5.51
C ASP A 154 5.15 -5.21 6.54
N LEU A 155 6.08 -4.28 6.73
CA LEU A 155 5.78 -3.02 7.38
C LEU A 155 4.96 -2.13 6.43
N MET A 156 3.85 -1.59 6.95
CA MET A 156 2.96 -0.67 6.24
C MET A 156 2.85 0.65 6.99
N LEU A 157 2.89 1.76 6.26
CA LEU A 157 2.54 3.09 6.74
C LEU A 157 1.37 3.65 5.95
N VAL A 158 0.58 4.50 6.59
CA VAL A 158 -0.54 5.23 6.00
C VAL A 158 -0.37 6.71 6.29
N PHE A 159 -0.55 7.50 5.24
CA PHE A 159 -0.47 8.95 5.28
C PHE A 159 -1.76 9.56 4.76
N GLU A 160 -2.06 10.76 5.24
CA GLU A 160 -3.08 11.63 4.66
C GLU A 160 -2.39 12.81 3.98
N SER A 161 -2.83 13.15 2.78
CA SER A 161 -2.33 14.29 2.03
C SER A 161 -2.51 15.60 2.80
N ALA A 162 -1.45 16.41 2.85
CA ALA A 162 -1.50 17.80 3.31
C ALA A 162 -1.60 18.80 2.14
N MET A 163 -1.78 18.31 0.92
CA MET A 163 -1.83 19.12 -0.29
C MET A 163 -3.28 19.50 -0.64
N PRO A 164 -3.55 20.79 -0.98
CA PRO A 164 -4.87 21.22 -1.44
C PRO A 164 -5.29 20.56 -2.77
N ASP A 165 -4.32 20.14 -3.58
CA ASP A 165 -4.55 19.45 -4.86
C ASP A 165 -5.11 18.03 -4.68
N TRP A 166 -4.93 17.45 -3.48
CA TRP A 166 -5.32 16.08 -3.16
C TRP A 166 -5.98 16.01 -1.78
N PRO A 167 -7.12 16.69 -1.56
CA PRO A 167 -7.73 16.81 -0.25
C PRO A 167 -8.24 15.44 0.23
N GLY A 168 -7.87 15.06 1.46
CA GLY A 168 -8.28 13.79 2.07
C GLY A 168 -7.73 12.55 1.37
N MET A 169 -6.78 12.70 0.44
CA MET A 169 -6.15 11.56 -0.22
C MET A 169 -5.36 10.73 0.80
N LEU A 170 -5.62 9.42 0.84
CA LEU A 170 -4.84 8.49 1.64
C LEU A 170 -3.77 7.83 0.79
N ILE A 171 -2.55 7.79 1.32
CA ILE A 171 -1.41 7.13 0.70
C ILE A 171 -1.00 5.99 1.62
N LYS A 172 -1.13 4.77 1.13
CA LYS A 172 -0.69 3.58 1.83
C LYS A 172 0.56 3.04 1.15
N ILE A 173 1.58 2.78 1.95
CA ILE A 173 2.83 2.17 1.49
C ILE A 173 3.09 0.90 2.29
N TYR A 174 3.56 -0.15 1.62
CA TYR A 174 3.82 -1.44 2.29
C TYR A 174 4.86 -2.27 1.56
N HIS A 175 5.21 -3.40 2.18
CA HIS A 175 6.44 -4.16 1.94
C HIS A 175 7.70 -3.36 2.23
N LEU A 176 7.66 -2.56 3.31
CA LEU A 176 8.83 -1.81 3.77
C LEU A 176 9.71 -2.71 4.65
N TYR A 177 11.02 -2.54 4.51
CA TYR A 177 11.97 -3.11 5.46
C TYR A 177 11.91 -2.38 6.79
N SER A 178 12.05 -1.05 6.77
CA SER A 178 12.04 -0.18 7.95
C SER A 178 11.52 1.21 7.62
N SER A 179 11.27 2.03 8.66
CA SER A 179 10.89 3.43 8.48
C SER A 179 11.53 4.36 9.50
N PRO A 180 11.94 5.58 9.10
CA PRO A 180 12.37 6.62 10.02
C PRO A 180 11.25 7.18 10.93
N LEU A 181 9.99 6.90 10.60
CA LEU A 181 8.80 7.38 11.34
C LEU A 181 8.39 6.47 12.51
N LEU A 182 9.04 5.31 12.64
CA LEU A 182 8.88 4.39 13.77
C LEU A 182 10.20 4.31 14.53
N ARG A 183 10.38 5.18 15.53
CA ARG A 183 11.67 5.34 16.24
C ARG A 183 12.13 4.07 16.94
N GLY A 184 11.19 3.27 17.43
CA GLY A 184 11.45 1.98 18.06
C GLY A 184 11.69 0.84 17.08
N HIS A 185 11.40 0.99 15.79
CA HIS A 185 11.51 -0.12 14.83
C HIS A 185 12.97 -0.55 14.62
N TYR A 186 13.26 -1.82 14.95
CA TYR A 186 14.59 -2.41 15.10
C TYR A 186 15.52 -1.75 16.14
N GLN A 187 15.03 -0.77 16.91
CA GLN A 187 15.75 -0.19 18.05
C GLN A 187 15.25 -0.80 19.37
N ASN A 188 13.99 -1.23 19.39
CA ASN A 188 13.35 -1.93 20.48
C ASN A 188 13.11 -3.40 20.06
N PRO A 189 13.53 -4.40 20.84
CA PRO A 189 13.34 -5.82 20.50
C PRO A 189 11.86 -6.21 20.35
N ASN A 190 10.94 -5.41 20.90
CA ASN A 190 9.50 -5.62 20.78
C ASN A 190 8.88 -4.91 19.57
N CYS A 191 9.65 -4.26 18.71
CA CYS A 191 9.18 -3.69 17.44
C CYS A 191 10.17 -3.98 16.32
N GLY A 192 10.08 -5.19 15.77
CA GLY A 192 10.88 -5.63 14.63
C GLY A 192 10.16 -6.75 13.90
N GLU A 193 10.90 -7.72 13.38
CA GLU A 193 10.34 -8.94 12.80
C GLU A 193 9.83 -9.88 13.89
N SER A 194 8.63 -10.43 13.71
CA SER A 194 8.16 -11.56 14.49
C SER A 194 8.81 -12.87 14.03
N GLU A 195 8.87 -13.85 14.94
CA GLU A 195 9.41 -15.17 14.62
C GLU A 195 8.52 -15.90 13.60
N ASN A 196 7.20 -15.81 13.77
CA ASN A 196 6.22 -16.46 12.90
C ASN A 196 5.32 -15.44 12.18
N PRO A 197 4.96 -15.69 10.92
CA PRO A 197 4.09 -14.81 10.15
C PRO A 197 2.74 -14.57 10.84
N GLY A 198 2.35 -13.31 10.97
CA GLY A 198 1.08 -12.90 11.58
C GLY A 198 1.02 -12.95 13.11
N GLU A 199 2.08 -13.40 13.78
CA GLU A 199 2.25 -13.20 15.22
C GLU A 199 2.84 -11.82 15.51
N GLY A 200 2.49 -11.25 16.67
CA GLY A 200 3.11 -9.99 17.12
C GLY A 200 2.72 -8.75 16.31
N VAL A 201 1.67 -8.82 15.48
CA VAL A 201 1.20 -7.67 14.68
C VAL A 201 0.91 -6.46 15.57
N GLN A 202 1.56 -5.34 15.24
CA GLN A 202 1.36 -4.06 15.91
C GLN A 202 0.70 -3.09 14.94
N THR A 203 -0.39 -2.47 15.36
CA THR A 203 -1.17 -1.57 14.49
C THR A 203 -1.66 -0.39 15.29
N LYS A 204 -1.45 0.83 14.81
CA LYS A 204 -2.01 2.03 15.43
C LYS A 204 -2.41 3.07 14.39
N GLY A 205 -3.51 3.76 14.64
CA GLY A 205 -3.94 4.91 13.86
C GLY A 205 -4.86 4.53 12.70
N HIS A 206 -4.91 5.41 11.71
CA HIS A 206 -5.80 5.31 10.56
C HIS A 206 -5.25 4.33 9.51
N LEU A 207 -6.00 3.26 9.23
CA LEU A 207 -5.68 2.28 8.21
C LEU A 207 -6.61 2.31 7.00
N ALA A 208 -6.11 1.79 5.87
CA ALA A 208 -6.88 1.55 4.66
C ALA A 208 -6.65 0.12 4.11
N ALA A 209 -7.74 -0.57 3.80
CA ALA A 209 -7.77 -1.86 3.14
C ALA A 209 -8.66 -1.84 1.90
N ALA A 210 -8.69 -2.95 1.17
CA ALA A 210 -9.40 -3.07 -0.11
C ALA A 210 -10.85 -2.55 -0.02
N PHE A 211 -11.59 -2.94 1.03
CA PHE A 211 -13.01 -2.60 1.23
C PHE A 211 -13.27 -1.74 2.47
N SER A 212 -12.23 -1.24 3.14
CA SER A 212 -12.36 -0.45 4.37
C SER A 212 -11.45 0.76 4.35
N ASP A 213 -12.00 1.89 4.77
CA ASP A 213 -11.45 3.23 4.59
C ASP A 213 -11.51 3.92 5.94
N GLY A 214 -10.70 4.94 6.20
CA GLY A 214 -11.05 5.82 7.33
C GLY A 214 -10.92 5.22 8.74
N VAL A 215 -10.48 3.97 8.90
CA VAL A 215 -10.70 3.24 10.17
C VAL A 215 -9.51 3.42 11.08
N THR A 216 -9.77 3.88 12.30
CA THR A 216 -8.78 3.90 13.37
C THR A 216 -8.77 2.57 14.11
N VAL A 217 -7.58 1.99 14.28
CA VAL A 217 -7.36 0.70 14.96
C VAL A 217 -6.18 0.83 15.92
N GLU A 218 -6.24 0.12 17.05
CA GLU A 218 -5.09 -0.13 17.92
C GLU A 218 -5.01 -1.63 18.27
N LYS A 219 -3.84 -2.25 18.08
CA LYS A 219 -3.60 -3.67 18.35
C LYS A 219 -2.12 -3.94 18.67
N GLY A 220 -1.85 -4.78 19.67
CA GLY A 220 -0.51 -5.20 20.04
C GLY A 220 0.25 -4.14 20.84
N ASN A 221 1.55 -4.39 21.12
CA ASN A 221 2.40 -3.45 21.87
C ASN A 221 2.89 -2.29 20.99
N VAL A 222 1.99 -1.44 20.53
CA VAL A 222 2.28 -0.36 19.57
C VAL A 222 3.28 0.68 20.08
N ASN A 223 3.34 0.88 21.40
CA ASN A 223 4.23 1.87 22.01
C ASN A 223 5.71 1.48 21.86
N ALA A 224 6.02 0.18 21.74
CA ALA A 224 7.38 -0.28 21.47
C ALA A 224 7.93 0.22 20.12
N CYS A 225 7.05 0.55 19.15
CA CYS A 225 7.45 1.09 17.86
C CYS A 225 7.69 2.59 17.86
N GLU A 226 7.26 3.30 18.90
CA GLU A 226 7.35 4.76 19.02
C GLU A 226 6.95 5.49 17.73
N PRO A 227 5.70 5.31 17.26
CA PRO A 227 5.27 5.89 15.99
C PRO A 227 5.12 7.41 16.11
N LEU A 228 5.66 8.13 15.14
CA LEU A 228 5.52 9.58 15.03
C LEU A 228 4.17 9.99 14.39
N LEU A 229 3.05 9.45 14.89
CA LEU A 229 1.72 9.80 14.36
C LEU A 229 1.48 11.32 14.47
N GLY A 230 0.94 11.91 13.40
CA GLY A 230 0.77 13.35 13.24
C GLY A 230 2.01 14.08 12.69
N TYR A 231 3.15 13.40 12.51
CA TYR A 231 4.33 14.00 11.91
C TYR A 231 4.07 14.38 10.46
N LYS A 232 4.47 15.62 10.10
CA LYS A 232 4.34 16.16 8.76
C LYS A 232 5.62 15.89 8.00
N VAL A 233 5.49 15.12 6.92
CA VAL A 233 6.58 14.84 6.00
C VAL A 233 6.41 15.73 4.78
N LYS A 234 7.50 16.36 4.33
CA LYS A 234 7.55 17.17 3.11
C LYS A 234 7.87 16.30 1.90
N ARG A 235 7.37 16.69 0.74
CA ARG A 235 7.75 16.06 -0.55
C ARG A 235 9.27 15.91 -0.63
N GLY A 236 9.74 14.71 -0.95
CA GLY A 236 11.16 14.39 -1.09
C GLY A 236 11.88 13.99 0.21
N GLU A 237 11.23 14.06 1.37
CA GLU A 237 11.78 13.53 2.62
C GLU A 237 11.64 12.01 2.72
N SER A 238 12.55 11.37 3.46
CA SER A 238 12.56 9.92 3.65
C SER A 238 11.37 9.45 4.48
N ILE A 239 10.66 8.42 3.99
CA ILE A 239 9.48 7.84 4.65
C ILE A 239 9.65 6.36 4.99
N GLY A 240 10.60 5.69 4.37
CA GLY A 240 10.79 4.26 4.52
C GLY A 240 11.93 3.74 3.68
N PHE A 241 12.15 2.44 3.75
CA PHE A 241 13.11 1.73 2.95
C PHE A 241 12.43 0.53 2.31
N ALA A 242 12.64 0.34 1.01
CA ALA A 242 12.07 -0.79 0.26
C ALA A 242 12.48 -2.11 0.91
N GLY A 243 11.53 -3.01 1.09
CA GLY A 243 11.76 -4.35 1.63
C GLY A 243 11.85 -5.41 0.55
N SER A 244 11.82 -6.66 0.99
CA SER A 244 11.68 -7.79 0.08
C SER A 244 10.72 -8.84 0.63
N VAL A 245 10.07 -9.54 -0.29
CA VAL A 245 9.24 -10.72 -0.02
C VAL A 245 9.84 -11.87 -0.82
N GLY A 246 10.57 -12.74 -0.15
CA GLY A 246 11.39 -13.75 -0.81
C GLY A 246 12.48 -13.10 -1.68
N LYS A 247 12.55 -13.50 -2.95
CA LYS A 247 13.53 -12.98 -3.92
C LYS A 247 13.10 -11.68 -4.61
N HIS A 248 11.87 -11.21 -4.37
CA HIS A 248 11.32 -10.03 -5.01
C HIS A 248 11.47 -8.82 -4.10
N SER A 249 12.14 -7.78 -4.58
CA SER A 249 12.39 -6.55 -3.84
C SER A 249 11.63 -5.41 -4.47
N PHE A 250 10.80 -4.75 -3.68
CA PHE A 250 9.88 -3.72 -4.15
C PHE A 250 9.30 -2.93 -2.97
N ALA A 251 8.61 -1.84 -3.30
CA ALA A 251 7.69 -1.18 -2.38
C ALA A 251 6.34 -1.01 -3.08
N SER A 252 5.24 -1.28 -2.37
CA SER A 252 3.90 -1.11 -2.92
C SER A 252 3.29 0.20 -2.45
N PHE A 253 2.73 0.97 -3.38
CA PHE A 253 2.03 2.22 -3.11
C PHE A 253 0.58 2.11 -3.57
N ALA A 254 -0.35 2.45 -2.68
CA ALA A 254 -1.78 2.49 -2.95
C ALA A 254 -2.32 3.87 -2.59
N PHE A 255 -3.24 4.37 -3.42
CA PHE A 255 -3.79 5.71 -3.27
C PHE A 255 -5.30 5.67 -3.28
N LYS A 256 -5.89 6.32 -2.27
CA LYS A 256 -7.32 6.57 -2.17
C LYS A 256 -7.58 8.03 -2.38
N VAL A 257 -8.35 8.37 -3.40
CA VAL A 257 -8.61 9.74 -3.82
C VAL A 257 -10.07 10.10 -3.56
N SER A 258 -10.28 11.32 -3.08
CA SER A 258 -11.60 11.88 -2.78
C SER A 258 -12.37 12.21 -4.06
N ASP A 259 -13.59 11.73 -4.19
CA ASP A 259 -14.53 12.12 -5.23
C ASP A 259 -15.93 12.40 -4.66
N THR A 260 -16.77 13.09 -5.42
CA THR A 260 -18.17 13.33 -5.00
C THR A 260 -19.07 12.09 -5.15
N SER A 261 -18.68 11.12 -5.97
CA SER A 261 -19.39 9.85 -6.11
C SER A 261 -19.08 8.89 -4.97
N ILE A 262 -19.97 7.92 -4.78
CA ILE A 262 -19.80 6.86 -3.77
C ILE A 262 -19.06 5.70 -4.43
N SER A 263 -17.96 5.26 -3.81
CA SER A 263 -17.22 4.09 -4.22
C SER A 263 -18.05 2.82 -4.00
N PRO A 264 -18.29 1.99 -5.04
CA PRO A 264 -19.19 0.84 -4.94
C PRO A 264 -18.64 -0.32 -4.09
N ILE A 265 -17.37 -0.28 -3.69
CA ILE A 265 -16.69 -1.38 -2.99
C ILE A 265 -16.42 -1.09 -1.52
N VAL A 266 -16.58 0.17 -1.07
CA VAL A 266 -16.31 0.53 0.32
C VAL A 266 -17.44 0.00 1.19
N LYS A 267 -17.09 -0.89 2.12
CA LYS A 267 -18.04 -1.49 3.07
C LYS A 267 -18.05 -0.76 4.41
N GLU A 268 -16.96 -0.09 4.75
CA GLU A 268 -16.81 0.62 6.02
C GLU A 268 -15.86 1.80 5.88
N GLY A 269 -16.16 2.91 6.56
CA GLY A 269 -15.34 4.12 6.51
C GLY A 269 -15.92 5.22 5.65
N ASN A 270 -15.03 6.03 5.07
CA ASN A 270 -15.40 7.10 4.15
C ASN A 270 -15.76 6.50 2.76
N PRO A 271 -17.03 6.55 2.33
CA PRO A 271 -17.46 5.95 1.07
C PRO A 271 -17.05 6.78 -0.16
N TYR A 272 -16.52 7.99 0.03
CA TYR A 272 -16.11 8.92 -1.03
C TYR A 272 -14.65 8.77 -1.44
N LEU A 273 -13.94 7.79 -0.88
CA LEU A 273 -12.58 7.47 -1.26
C LEU A 273 -12.55 6.33 -2.27
N HIS A 274 -11.82 6.55 -3.36
CA HIS A 274 -11.73 5.62 -4.47
C HIS A 274 -10.30 5.12 -4.63
N TRP A 275 -10.13 3.81 -4.79
CA TRP A 275 -8.85 3.27 -5.23
C TRP A 275 -8.62 3.67 -6.69
N VAL A 276 -7.41 4.14 -6.98
CA VAL A 276 -6.97 4.51 -8.32
C VAL A 276 -5.79 3.65 -8.74
N GLN A 277 -5.56 3.48 -10.04
CA GLN A 277 -4.36 2.83 -10.54
C GLN A 277 -3.19 3.82 -10.58
N PRO A 278 -2.21 3.76 -9.66
CA PRO A 278 -1.26 4.85 -9.43
C PRO A 278 -0.44 5.24 -10.67
N SER A 279 0.03 4.25 -11.43
CA SER A 279 0.94 4.47 -12.55
C SER A 279 0.28 5.12 -13.78
N SER A 280 -1.05 4.99 -13.92
CA SER A 280 -1.82 5.57 -15.02
C SER A 280 -2.74 6.72 -14.58
N PHE A 281 -3.05 6.83 -13.30
CA PHE A 281 -3.87 7.90 -12.75
C PHE A 281 -3.09 9.19 -12.51
N PHE A 282 -1.89 9.09 -11.94
CA PHE A 282 -1.08 10.25 -11.58
C PHE A 282 -0.02 10.57 -12.64
N TYR A 283 0.37 11.83 -12.66
CA TYR A 283 1.60 12.27 -13.30
C TYR A 283 2.72 12.32 -12.27
N TRP A 284 3.86 11.74 -12.64
CA TRP A 284 5.01 11.54 -11.78
C TRP A 284 6.20 12.34 -12.32
N LYS A 285 7.00 12.90 -11.42
CA LYS A 285 8.21 13.64 -11.76
C LYS A 285 9.31 13.35 -10.75
N CYS A 286 10.56 13.35 -11.19
CA CYS A 286 11.67 13.24 -10.26
C CYS A 286 11.72 14.43 -9.29
N TYR A 287 12.00 14.13 -8.03
CA TYR A 287 12.19 15.15 -7.02
C TYR A 287 13.63 15.68 -7.06
N SER A 288 13.75 16.99 -6.92
CA SER A 288 14.96 17.66 -6.43
C SER A 288 14.51 18.88 -5.60
N PRO A 289 15.38 19.44 -4.73
CA PRO A 289 15.01 20.60 -3.91
C PRO A 289 14.56 21.82 -4.72
N ASP A 290 15.12 21.97 -5.92
CA ASP A 290 14.83 23.09 -6.83
C ASP A 290 13.77 22.74 -7.89
N ALA A 291 13.24 21.52 -7.88
CA ALA A 291 12.24 21.10 -8.86
C ALA A 291 10.89 21.80 -8.61
N SER A 292 10.39 22.47 -9.65
CA SER A 292 9.00 22.94 -9.67
C SER A 292 8.05 21.79 -10.02
N PHE A 293 6.99 21.65 -9.22
CA PHE A 293 5.92 20.69 -9.43
C PHE A 293 4.65 21.42 -9.86
N PRO A 294 4.10 21.10 -11.06
CA PRO A 294 2.76 21.53 -11.41
C PRO A 294 1.73 21.01 -10.41
N SER A 295 0.60 21.71 -10.32
CA SER A 295 -0.54 21.34 -9.48
C SER A 295 -0.94 19.87 -9.71
N GLY A 296 -1.09 19.12 -8.62
CA GLY A 296 -1.44 17.69 -8.61
C GLY A 296 -0.36 16.71 -9.05
N VAL A 297 0.80 17.14 -9.58
CA VAL A 297 1.89 16.22 -9.96
C VAL A 297 2.58 15.67 -8.71
N LEU A 298 2.77 14.35 -8.68
CA LEU A 298 3.46 13.63 -7.59
C LEU A 298 4.95 13.50 -7.89
N ALA A 299 5.76 13.48 -6.82
CA ALA A 299 7.14 13.05 -6.95
C ALA A 299 7.23 11.52 -7.03
N TYR A 300 8.14 11.01 -7.85
CA TYR A 300 8.55 9.61 -7.76
C TYR A 300 9.03 9.30 -6.33
N PRO A 301 8.64 8.15 -5.75
CA PRO A 301 8.94 7.85 -4.35
C PRO A 301 10.36 7.30 -4.14
N PHE A 302 11.33 7.67 -4.97
CA PHE A 302 12.72 7.18 -4.93
C PHE A 302 13.68 8.25 -5.47
N GLU A 303 14.97 8.06 -5.21
CA GLU A 303 16.05 8.89 -5.75
C GLU A 303 16.17 8.70 -7.27
N CYS A 304 16.02 9.78 -8.04
CA CYS A 304 16.17 9.75 -9.50
C CYS A 304 16.73 11.06 -10.04
N ASP A 305 17.12 11.07 -11.32
CA ASP A 305 17.72 12.21 -12.02
C ASP A 305 18.89 12.87 -11.27
N GLY A 306 19.70 12.05 -10.61
CA GLY A 306 20.91 12.48 -9.88
C GLY A 306 20.66 13.07 -8.50
N TYR A 307 19.40 13.27 -8.08
CA TYR A 307 19.10 13.63 -6.71
C TYR A 307 19.35 12.45 -5.77
N GLN A 308 19.99 12.74 -4.63
CA GLN A 308 20.20 11.78 -3.55
C GLN A 308 19.95 12.46 -2.21
N LEU A 309 19.36 11.71 -1.28
CA LEU A 309 19.24 12.10 0.11
C LEU A 309 20.62 12.27 0.75
N PRO A 310 20.72 13.08 1.81
CA PRO A 310 21.90 13.11 2.66
C PRO A 310 22.30 11.71 3.12
N VAL A 311 23.60 11.43 3.20
CA VAL A 311 24.15 10.10 3.57
C VAL A 311 23.45 9.49 4.79
N LYS A 312 23.23 10.30 5.83
CA LYS A 312 22.56 9.87 7.07
C LYS A 312 21.13 9.34 6.83
N GLN A 313 20.39 9.93 5.89
CA GLN A 313 19.00 9.54 5.60
C GLN A 313 18.89 8.32 4.66
N ARG A 314 20.02 7.86 4.11
CA ARG A 314 20.12 6.62 3.32
C ARG A 314 20.48 5.39 4.16
N ASP A 315 20.85 5.58 5.42
CA ASP A 315 21.03 4.48 6.36
C ASP A 315 19.65 3.93 6.75
N VAL A 316 19.42 2.62 6.54
CA VAL A 316 18.17 1.94 6.90
C VAL A 316 17.82 2.03 8.39
N ASN A 317 18.79 2.39 9.24
CA ASN A 317 18.62 2.64 10.66
C ASN A 317 18.22 4.07 10.98
N PHE A 318 18.26 5.00 10.03
CA PHE A 318 17.84 6.39 10.23
C PHE A 318 16.45 6.46 10.88
N LYS A 319 16.32 7.35 11.87
CA LYS A 319 15.07 7.70 12.56
C LYS A 319 15.00 9.22 12.68
N TYR A 320 13.81 9.78 12.53
CA TYR A 320 13.56 11.17 12.91
C TYR A 320 13.67 11.29 14.44
N GLN A 321 14.19 12.43 14.91
CA GLN A 321 14.35 12.72 16.34
C GLN A 321 13.09 13.40 16.89
#